data_AF-A0A673WIN0-F1
#
_entry.id   AF-A0A673WIN0-F1
#
_cell.length_a   1.000
_cell.length_b   1.000
_cell.length_c   1.000
_cell.angle_alpha   90.00
_cell.angle_beta   90.00
_cell.angle_gamma   90.00
#
_symmetry.space_group_name_H-M   'P 1'
#
loop_
_entity.id
_entity.type
_entity.pdbx_description
1 polymer ?
#
loop_
_entity_poly.entity_id
_entity_poly.type
_entity_poly.pdbx_seq_one_letter_code
_entity_poly.pdbx_strand_id
1 'polypeptide(L)'
;MSTAQQLHGVRTKFIEKASKVVLDQLMDDLLEDKVLTDGEIEGIKEEYKQRADKARQLIDSVRRKGNIASNKFLIRLQERDNNVYSELGLTPRST
;
A
#
# COMPACT_ATOMS: atom_id res chain seq x y z
N MET A 1 13.55 10.48 -8.35
CA MET A 1 13.20 9.59 -7.22
C MET A 1 12.58 8.33 -7.76
N SER A 2 12.97 7.16 -7.23
CA SER A 2 12.30 5.91 -7.60
C SER A 2 10.96 5.78 -6.86
N THR A 3 10.01 5.03 -7.42
CA THR A 3 8.70 4.86 -6.77
C THR A 3 8.81 4.14 -5.43
N ALA A 4 9.76 3.20 -5.28
CA ALA A 4 10.02 2.55 -4.00
C ALA A 4 10.56 3.52 -2.92
N GLN A 5 11.37 4.51 -3.31
CA GLN A 5 11.84 5.57 -2.41
C GLN A 5 10.68 6.50 -1.99
N GLN A 6 9.80 6.84 -2.94
CA GLN A 6 8.60 7.61 -2.64
C GLN A 6 7.68 6.86 -1.67
N LEU A 7 7.49 5.55 -1.87
CA LEU A 7 6.72 4.69 -0.96
C LEU A 7 7.33 4.66 0.44
N HIS A 8 8.65 4.64 0.54
CA HIS A 8 9.35 4.73 1.82
C HIS A 8 9.08 6.05 2.54
N GLY A 9 9.11 7.17 1.81
CA GLY A 9 8.89 8.51 2.38
C GLY A 9 7.48 8.70 2.94
N VAL A 10 6.46 8.09 2.32
CA VAL A 10 5.06 8.20 2.79
C VAL A 10 4.66 7.12 3.80
N ARG A 11 5.55 6.19 4.12
CA ARG A 11 5.25 5.00 4.94
C ARG A 11 4.60 5.31 6.28
N THR A 12 5.18 6.23 7.05
CA THR A 12 4.66 6.59 8.38
C THR A 12 3.24 7.15 8.27
N LYS A 13 3.03 8.10 7.36
CA LYS A 13 1.70 8.70 7.13
C LYS A 13 0.69 7.66 6.65
N PHE A 14 1.09 6.74 5.76
CA PHE A 14 0.22 5.65 5.33
C PHE A 14 -0.20 4.77 6.49
N ILE A 15 0.74 4.39 7.36
CA ILE A 15 0.44 3.60 8.56
C ILE A 15 -0.52 4.35 9.47
N GLU A 16 -0.43 5.67 9.60
CA GLU A 16 -1.34 6.46 10.44
C GLU A 16 -2.73 6.64 9.83
N LYS A 17 -2.80 6.91 8.53
CA LYS A 17 -4.02 7.37 7.84
C LYS A 17 -4.83 6.25 7.18
N ALA A 18 -4.21 5.15 6.78
CA ALA A 18 -4.91 4.07 6.09
C ALA A 18 -5.94 3.42 7.03
N SER A 19 -7.22 3.52 6.66
CA SER A 19 -8.30 2.85 7.38
C SER A 19 -8.23 1.33 7.16
N LYS A 20 -8.90 0.55 8.02
CA LYS A 20 -8.97 -0.90 7.84
C LYS A 20 -9.59 -1.27 6.49
N VAL A 21 -10.64 -0.55 6.08
CA VAL A 21 -11.34 -0.78 4.80
C VAL A 21 -10.39 -0.57 3.61
N VAL A 22 -9.63 0.53 3.61
CA VAL A 22 -8.65 0.82 2.56
C VAL A 22 -7.54 -0.24 2.53
N LEU A 23 -7.09 -0.72 3.68
CA LEU A 23 -6.08 -1.78 3.75
C LEU A 23 -6.59 -3.11 3.17
N ASP A 24 -7.80 -3.52 3.55
CA ASP A 24 -8.39 -4.78 3.07
C ASP A 24 -8.61 -4.71 1.55
N GLN A 25 -9.14 -3.59 1.03
CA GLN A 25 -9.30 -3.39 -0.42
C GLN A 25 -7.96 -3.36 -1.18
N LEU A 26 -6.94 -2.70 -0.64
CA LEU A 26 -5.61 -2.68 -1.24
C LEU A 26 -4.99 -4.07 -1.28
N MET A 27 -5.19 -4.89 -0.25
CA MET A 27 -4.70 -6.27 -0.25
C MET A 27 -5.31 -7.07 -1.40
N ASP A 28 -6.62 -6.94 -1.61
CA ASP A 28 -7.33 -7.63 -2.68
C ASP A 28 -6.90 -7.11 -4.08
N ASP A 29 -6.72 -5.80 -4.23
CA ASP A 29 -6.20 -5.18 -5.47
C ASP A 29 -4.79 -5.65 -5.82
N LEU A 30 -3.90 -5.72 -4.82
CA LEU A 30 -2.51 -6.12 -5.02
C LEU A 30 -2.39 -7.62 -5.29
N LEU A 31 -3.35 -8.42 -4.83
CA LEU A 31 -3.49 -9.81 -5.20
C LEU A 31 -3.93 -9.95 -6.66
N GLU A 32 -4.96 -9.22 -7.08
CA GLU A 32 -5.42 -9.18 -8.48
C GLU A 32 -4.30 -8.74 -9.44
N ASP A 33 -3.53 -7.73 -9.04
CA ASP A 33 -2.38 -7.21 -9.78
C ASP A 33 -1.16 -8.12 -9.77
N LYS A 34 -1.23 -9.27 -9.07
CA LYS A 34 -0.15 -10.24 -8.86
C LYS A 34 1.10 -9.62 -8.23
N VAL A 35 0.92 -8.57 -7.42
CA VAL A 35 1.99 -7.97 -6.63
C VAL A 35 2.22 -8.80 -5.37
N LEU A 36 1.14 -9.21 -4.71
CA LEU A 36 1.16 -10.11 -3.56
C LEU A 36 0.48 -11.43 -3.93
N THR A 37 0.93 -12.52 -3.33
CA THR A 37 0.29 -13.83 -3.47
C THR A 37 -0.74 -14.05 -2.35
N ASP A 38 -1.63 -15.03 -2.52
CA ASP A 38 -2.62 -15.40 -1.51
C ASP A 38 -1.96 -15.68 -0.16
N GLY A 39 -0.87 -16.46 -0.15
CA GLY A 39 -0.12 -16.77 1.08
C GLY A 39 0.51 -15.54 1.74
N GLU A 40 0.96 -14.54 0.96
CA GLU A 40 1.46 -13.28 1.53
C GLU A 40 0.32 -12.46 2.17
N ILE A 41 -0.86 -12.42 1.54
CA ILE A 41 -2.03 -11.72 2.07
C ILE A 41 -2.58 -12.40 3.31
N GLU A 42 -2.72 -13.73 3.30
CA GLU A 42 -3.16 -14.52 4.45
C GLU A 42 -2.21 -14.35 5.62
N GLY A 43 -0.89 -14.46 5.38
CA GLY A 43 0.13 -14.22 6.41
C GLY A 43 -0.02 -12.82 7.05
N ILE A 44 -0.24 -11.77 6.25
CA ILE A 44 -0.48 -10.43 6.80
C ILE A 44 -1.79 -10.36 7.60
N LYS A 45 -2.85 -11.02 7.12
CA LYS A 45 -4.17 -11.00 7.77
C LYS A 45 -4.17 -11.74 9.12
N GLU A 46 -3.43 -12.85 9.21
CA GLU A 46 -3.37 -13.74 10.37
C GLU A 46 -2.31 -13.33 11.40
N GLU A 47 -1.08 -13.00 10.97
CA GLU A 47 0.04 -12.70 11.88
C GLU A 47 -0.14 -11.37 12.62
N TYR A 48 -0.79 -10.39 12.00
CA TYR A 48 -0.87 -9.03 12.54
C TYR A 48 -2.31 -8.68 12.92
N LYS A 49 -2.60 -8.52 14.21
CA LYS A 49 -3.95 -8.16 14.67
C LYS A 49 -4.24 -6.67 14.54
N GLN A 50 -3.23 -5.82 14.71
CA GLN A 50 -3.38 -4.37 14.69
C GLN A 50 -3.36 -3.82 13.27
N ARG A 51 -4.26 -2.89 12.98
CA ARG A 51 -4.34 -2.18 11.69
C ARG A 51 -3.00 -1.55 11.28
N ALA A 52 -2.31 -0.91 12.22
CA ALA A 52 -1.03 -0.26 11.95
C ALA A 52 0.07 -1.25 11.55
N ASP A 53 0.08 -2.44 12.17
CA ASP A 53 1.07 -3.48 11.85
C ASP A 53 0.77 -4.11 10.49
N LYS A 54 -0.51 -4.34 10.15
CA LYS A 54 -0.92 -4.74 8.79
C LYS A 54 -0.50 -3.72 7.74
N ALA A 55 -0.77 -2.43 7.97
CA ALA A 55 -0.38 -1.35 7.06
C ALA A 55 1.13 -1.32 6.83
N ARG A 56 1.90 -1.50 7.91
CA ARG A 56 3.36 -1.55 7.87
C ARG A 56 3.87 -2.70 7.01
N GLN A 57 3.33 -3.90 7.22
CA GLN A 57 3.77 -5.08 6.47
C GLN A 57 3.36 -5.00 5.00
N LEU A 58 2.15 -4.51 4.72
CA LEU A 58 1.67 -4.33 3.36
C LEU A 58 2.60 -3.44 2.55
N ILE A 59 2.88 -2.23 3.06
CA ILE A 59 3.71 -1.26 2.35
C ILE A 59 5.18 -1.71 2.24
N ASP A 60 5.73 -2.35 3.28
CA ASP A 60 7.11 -2.85 3.24
C ASP A 60 7.28 -4.04 2.30
N SER A 61 6.30 -4.94 2.21
CA SER A 61 6.33 -6.07 1.27
C SER A 61 6.26 -5.59 -0.18
N VAL A 62 5.37 -4.66 -0.50
CA VAL A 62 5.27 -4.08 -1.85
C VAL A 62 6.55 -3.32 -2.22
N ARG A 63 7.08 -2.51 -1.29
CA ARG A 63 8.34 -1.76 -1.52
C ARG A 63 9.51 -2.69 -1.87
N ARG A 64 9.66 -3.80 -1.13
CA ARG A 64 10.74 -4.78 -1.33
C ARG A 64 10.71 -5.44 -2.71
N LYS A 65 9.53 -5.57 -3.31
CA LYS A 65 9.35 -6.09 -4.69
C LYS A 65 9.76 -5.08 -5.78
N GLY A 66 10.07 -3.84 -5.41
CA GLY A 66 10.68 -2.85 -6.29
C GLY A 66 9.70 -1.84 -6.89
N ASN A 67 10.17 -1.08 -7.89
CA ASN A 67 9.48 0.12 -8.38
C ASN A 67 8.15 -0.19 -9.06
N ILE A 68 8.04 -1.31 -9.80
CA ILE A 68 6.81 -1.68 -10.52
C ILE A 68 5.69 -1.98 -9.50
N ALA A 69 5.97 -2.82 -8.50
CA ALA A 69 5.04 -3.11 -7.42
C ALA A 69 4.66 -1.85 -6.63
N SER A 70 5.65 -1.03 -6.29
CA SER A 70 5.44 0.24 -5.57
C SER A 70 4.54 1.20 -6.38
N ASN A 71 4.68 1.22 -7.71
CA ASN A 71 3.86 2.05 -8.58
C ASN A 71 2.41 1.57 -8.63
N LYS A 72 2.19 0.26 -8.77
CA LYS A 72 0.84 -0.31 -8.73
C LYS A 72 0.13 0.00 -7.41
N PHE A 73 0.83 -0.14 -6.28
CA PHE A 73 0.29 0.23 -4.97
C PHE A 73 -0.20 1.67 -4.92
N LEU A 74 0.60 2.63 -5.42
CA LEU A 74 0.21 4.03 -5.40
C LEU A 74 -1.01 4.31 -6.29
N ILE A 75 -1.10 3.66 -7.45
CA ILE A 75 -2.25 3.77 -8.35
C ILE A 75 -3.51 3.25 -7.66
N ARG A 76 -3.47 2.01 -7.15
CA ARG A 76 -4.61 1.40 -6.44
C ARG A 76 -5.00 2.21 -5.20
N LEU A 77 -4.04 2.75 -4.44
CA LEU A 77 -4.34 3.61 -3.30
C LEU A 77 -5.08 4.88 -3.73
N GLN A 78 -4.66 5.50 -4.83
CA GLN A 78 -5.34 6.69 -5.34
C GLN A 78 -6.77 6.38 -5.80
N GLU A 79 -6.97 5.24 -6.48
CA GLU A 79 -8.28 4.78 -6.94
C GLU A 79 -9.23 4.44 -5.78
N ARG A 80 -8.71 3.85 -4.69
CA ARG A 80 -9.51 3.48 -3.52
C ARG A 80 -9.79 4.65 -2.60
N ASP A 81 -8.80 5.51 -2.36
CA ASP A 81 -8.95 6.65 -1.47
C ASP A 81 -8.00 7.79 -1.86
N ASN A 82 -8.51 8.67 -2.73
CA ASN A 82 -7.78 9.86 -3.15
C ASN A 82 -7.52 10.85 -1.98
N ASN A 83 -8.32 10.82 -0.91
CA ASN A 83 -8.08 11.67 0.26
C ASN A 83 -6.85 11.19 1.01
N VAL A 84 -6.77 9.88 1.31
CA VAL A 84 -5.56 9.30 1.91
C VAL A 84 -4.37 9.56 1.01
N TYR A 85 -4.47 9.32 -0.30
CA TYR A 85 -3.39 9.60 -1.25
C TYR A 85 -2.89 11.05 -1.19
N SER A 86 -3.81 12.02 -1.15
CA SER A 86 -3.49 13.44 -1.05
C SER A 86 -2.87 13.80 0.30
N GLU A 87 -3.36 13.22 1.40
CA GLU A 87 -2.80 13.41 2.76
C GLU A 87 -1.36 12.88 2.90
N LEU A 88 -0.98 11.88 2.09
CA LEU A 88 0.41 11.43 2.01
C LEU A 88 1.34 12.49 1.39
N GLY A 89 0.79 13.58 0.84
CA GLY A 89 1.55 14.62 0.13
C GLY A 89 1.93 14.19 -1.28
N LEU A 90 1.17 13.27 -1.86
CA LEU A 90 1.37 12.79 -3.22
C LEU A 90 0.50 13.61 -4.17
N THR A 91 1.09 14.06 -5.28
CA THR A 91 0.33 14.68 -6.36
C THR A 91 -0.17 13.60 -7.31
N PRO A 92 -1.46 13.63 -7.72
CA PRO A 92 -1.94 12.80 -8.82
C PRO A 92 -0.97 12.85 -9.99
N ARG A 93 -0.58 11.70 -10.54
CA ARG A 93 0.17 11.72 -11.80
C ARG A 93 -0.78 12.26 -12.87
N SER A 94 -0.51 13.47 -13.35
CA SER A 94 -1.11 13.97 -14.57
C SER A 94 -0.79 12.96 -15.68
N THR A 95 -1.84 12.32 -16.20
CA THR A 95 -1.80 11.39 -17.33
C THR A 95 -1.17 12.03 -18.55
#